data_AF-A0A961LRB7-F1
#
_entry.id   AF-A0A961LRB7-F1
#
_cell.length_a   1.000
_cell.length_b   1.000
_cell.length_c   1.000
_cell.angle_alpha   90.00
_cell.angle_beta   90.00
_cell.angle_gamma   90.00
#
_symmetry.space_group_name_H-M   'P 1'
#
loop_
_entity.id
_entity.type
_entity.pdbx_description
1 polymer ?
#
loop_
_entity_poly.entity_id
_entity_poly.type
_entity_poly.pdbx_seq_one_letter_code
_entity_poly.pdbx_strand_id
1 'polypeptide(L)'
;MGAGAGGSASVAELVQAGHDVRFWARSARTLEPHVALGGVAYDGKLGEGIARPSLITSDIEAAIADADAAVVVLPTFSHAAIADALSQAGWPSDRPVILNPGHTGGALEFAATFARSGRAAP
;
A
#
# COMPACT_ATOMS: atom_id res chain seq x y z
N MET A 1 -0.65 0.30 -0.79
CA MET A 1 -1.41 0.78 0.39
C MET A 1 -2.02 2.14 0.09
N GLY A 2 -3.34 2.27 0.22
CA GLY A 2 -4.11 3.47 -0.12
C GLY A 2 -4.94 3.25 -1.37
N ALA A 3 -6.27 3.42 -1.26
CA ALA A 3 -7.23 3.19 -2.36
C ALA A 3 -7.81 4.50 -2.93
N GLY A 4 -6.99 5.56 -2.95
CA GLY A 4 -7.27 6.76 -3.75
C GLY A 4 -6.75 6.61 -5.18
N ALA A 5 -6.94 7.64 -6.02
CA ALA A 5 -6.56 7.60 -7.43
C ALA A 5 -5.10 7.16 -7.67
N GLY A 6 -4.15 7.69 -6.90
CA GLY A 6 -2.74 7.30 -7.02
C GLY A 6 -2.49 5.82 -6.71
N GLY A 7 -3.09 5.31 -5.63
CA GLY A 7 -2.92 3.91 -5.25
C GLY A 7 -3.62 2.95 -6.20
N SER A 8 -4.80 3.31 -6.69
CA SER A 8 -5.50 2.58 -7.75
C SER A 8 -4.67 2.56 -9.05
N ALA A 9 -4.07 3.69 -9.44
CA ALA A 9 -3.16 3.74 -10.58
C ALA A 9 -1.93 2.84 -10.39
N SER A 10 -1.32 2.84 -9.20
CA SER A 10 -0.21 1.93 -8.88
C SER A 10 -0.61 0.46 -8.97
N VAL A 11 -1.83 0.08 -8.55
CA VAL A 11 -2.33 -1.29 -8.73
C VAL A 11 -2.44 -1.62 -10.22
N ALA A 12 -2.98 -0.72 -11.03
CA ALA A 12 -3.11 -0.95 -12.47
C ALA A 12 -1.76 -1.18 -13.14
N GLU A 13 -0.77 -0.34 -12.84
CA GLU A 13 0.57 -0.45 -13.41
C GLU A 13 1.31 -1.72 -12.94
N LEU A 14 1.32 -2.00 -11.64
CA LEU A 14 2.06 -3.14 -11.09
C LEU A 14 1.47 -4.49 -11.52
N VAL A 15 0.14 -4.61 -11.58
CA VAL A 15 -0.51 -5.82 -12.09
C VAL A 15 -0.16 -6.04 -13.57
N GLN A 16 -0.18 -4.98 -14.38
CA GLN A 16 0.17 -5.08 -15.80
C GLN A 16 1.65 -5.41 -16.04
N ALA A 17 2.52 -4.96 -15.14
CA ALA A 17 3.92 -5.35 -15.13
C ALA A 17 4.17 -6.81 -14.69
N GLY A 18 3.12 -7.54 -14.30
CA GLY A 18 3.19 -8.95 -13.94
C GLY A 18 3.54 -9.23 -12.47
N HIS A 19 3.43 -8.23 -11.60
CA HIS A 19 3.64 -8.42 -10.16
C HIS A 19 2.39 -9.00 -9.48
N ASP A 20 2.61 -9.80 -8.43
CA ASP A 20 1.55 -10.17 -7.49
C ASP A 20 1.25 -8.99 -6.56
N VAL A 21 0.05 -8.41 -6.69
CA VAL A 21 -0.34 -7.18 -5.99
C VAL A 21 -1.43 -7.46 -4.98
N ARG A 22 -1.21 -7.05 -3.73
CA ARG A 22 -2.25 -6.99 -2.68
C ARG A 22 -2.66 -5.53 -2.47
N PHE A 23 -3.94 -5.24 -2.70
CA PHE A 23 -4.50 -3.89 -2.63
C PHE A 23 -5.17 -3.65 -1.27
N TRP A 24 -4.53 -2.81 -0.45
CA TRP A 24 -5.01 -2.50 0.89
C TRP A 24 -5.43 -1.05 1.06
N ALA A 25 -6.49 -0.83 1.82
CA ALA A 25 -6.84 0.47 2.40
C ALA A 25 -7.50 0.31 3.78
N ARG A 26 -7.35 1.32 4.64
CA ARG A 26 -7.88 1.31 6.01
C ARG A 26 -9.40 1.10 6.10
N SER A 27 -10.15 1.62 5.12
CA SER A 27 -11.61 1.62 5.12
C SER A 27 -12.13 0.62 4.09
N ALA A 28 -12.89 -0.37 4.55
CA ALA A 28 -13.62 -1.29 3.68
C ALA A 28 -14.54 -0.53 2.71
N ARG A 29 -15.18 0.55 3.17
CA ARG A 29 -16.02 1.42 2.33
C ARG A 29 -15.28 2.02 1.14
N THR A 30 -13.99 2.35 1.31
CA THR A 30 -13.18 2.88 0.20
C THR A 30 -12.83 1.78 -0.82
N LEU A 31 -12.80 0.51 -0.39
CA LEU A 31 -12.53 -0.63 -1.25
C LEU A 31 -13.78 -1.19 -1.93
N GLU A 32 -14.98 -0.91 -1.42
CA GLU A 32 -16.26 -1.43 -1.94
C GLU A 32 -16.38 -1.38 -3.48
N PRO A 33 -16.08 -0.25 -4.16
CA PRO A 33 -16.18 -0.21 -5.63
C PRO A 33 -15.21 -1.18 -6.32
N HIS A 34 -14.01 -1.34 -5.77
CA HIS A 34 -12.98 -2.22 -6.30
C HIS A 34 -13.30 -3.70 -6.04
N VAL A 35 -13.86 -4.01 -4.88
CA VAL A 35 -14.34 -5.35 -4.54
C VAL A 35 -15.51 -5.74 -5.44
N ALA A 36 -16.50 -4.85 -5.62
CA ALA A 36 -17.65 -5.10 -6.48
C ALA A 36 -17.25 -5.33 -7.95
N LEU A 37 -16.23 -4.62 -8.44
CA LEU A 37 -15.67 -4.80 -9.78
C LEU A 37 -14.77 -6.06 -9.87
N GLY A 38 -14.23 -6.53 -8.75
CA GLY A 38 -13.18 -7.55 -8.70
C GLY A 38 -11.82 -7.05 -9.21
N GLY A 39 -11.53 -5.77 -9.03
CA GLY A 39 -10.28 -5.14 -9.47
C GLY A 39 -10.32 -3.61 -9.54
N VAL A 40 -9.34 -3.04 -10.22
CA VAL A 40 -9.22 -1.60 -10.49
C VAL A 40 -9.41 -1.36 -11.98
N ALA A 41 -10.49 -0.68 -12.36
CA ALA A 41 -10.66 -0.19 -13.72
C ALA A 41 -9.62 0.91 -14.00
N TYR A 42 -9.04 0.88 -15.20
CA TYR A 42 -8.11 1.90 -15.68
C TYR A 42 -8.35 2.18 -17.16
N ASP A 43 -8.05 3.41 -17.56
CA ASP A 43 -8.02 3.88 -18.94
C ASP A 43 -6.88 4.90 -19.09
N GLY A 44 -6.20 4.90 -20.23
CA GLY A 44 -5.13 5.84 -20.55
C GLY A 44 -3.92 5.21 -21.23
N LYS A 45 -2.71 5.67 -20.86
CA LYS A 45 -1.45 5.27 -21.53
C LYS A 45 -1.12 3.78 -21.41
N LEU A 46 -1.64 3.11 -20.38
CA LEU A 46 -1.49 1.66 -20.18
C LEU A 46 -2.57 0.85 -20.91
N GLY A 47 -3.42 1.51 -21.72
CA GLY A 47 -4.61 0.93 -22.33
C GLY A 47 -5.83 1.08 -21.43
N GLU A 48 -6.86 0.29 -21.73
CA GLU A 48 -8.12 0.22 -20.98
C GLU A 48 -8.34 -1.20 -20.45
N GLY A 49 -8.86 -1.33 -19.24
CA GLY A 49 -9.30 -2.62 -18.71
C GLY A 49 -9.48 -2.64 -17.20
N ILE A 50 -9.44 -3.84 -16.63
CA ILE A 50 -9.53 -4.08 -15.18
C ILE A 50 -8.26 -4.79 -14.73
N ALA A 51 -7.47 -4.13 -13.89
CA ALA A 51 -6.34 -4.73 -13.21
C ALA A 51 -6.83 -5.53 -11.99
N ARG A 52 -6.45 -6.80 -11.91
CA ARG A 52 -6.91 -7.74 -10.88
C ARG A 52 -5.78 -8.06 -9.88
N PRO A 53 -5.67 -7.33 -8.76
CA PRO A 53 -4.80 -7.73 -7.66
C PRO A 53 -5.24 -9.09 -7.09
N SER A 54 -4.31 -9.85 -6.52
CA SER A 54 -4.60 -11.16 -5.91
C SER A 54 -5.45 -11.06 -4.65
N LEU A 55 -5.39 -9.91 -3.97
CA LEU A 55 -6.16 -9.62 -2.76
C LEU A 55 -6.58 -8.15 -2.73
N ILE A 56 -7.84 -7.90 -2.34
CA ILE A 56 -8.35 -6.56 -2.00
C ILE A 56 -8.88 -6.64 -0.58
N THR A 57 -8.29 -5.91 0.37
CA THR A 57 -8.60 -6.09 1.80
C THR A 57 -8.36 -4.84 2.64
N SER A 58 -9.12 -4.71 3.73
CA SER A 58 -8.82 -3.75 4.81
C SER A 58 -8.03 -4.36 5.97
N ASP A 59 -7.80 -5.66 5.94
CA ASP A 59 -6.94 -6.37 6.88
C ASP A 59 -5.46 -6.17 6.50
N ILE A 60 -4.71 -5.51 7.36
CA ILE A 60 -3.30 -5.21 7.12
C ILE A 60 -2.42 -6.46 7.22
N GLU A 61 -2.72 -7.40 8.11
CA GLU A 61 -1.93 -8.63 8.29
C GLU A 61 -2.02 -9.49 7.03
N ALA A 62 -3.24 -9.67 6.51
CA ALA A 62 -3.46 -10.35 5.24
C ALA A 62 -2.79 -9.65 4.05
N ALA A 63 -2.74 -8.31 4.06
CA ALA A 63 -2.11 -7.54 2.99
C ALA A 63 -0.58 -7.66 2.95
N ILE A 64 0.06 -7.84 4.11
CA ILE A 64 1.53 -7.91 4.21
C ILE A 64 2.09 -9.32 4.24
N ALA A 65 1.25 -10.34 4.46
CA ALA A 65 1.64 -11.74 4.45
C ALA A 65 2.43 -12.05 3.17
N ASP A 66 3.70 -12.43 3.30
CA ASP A 66 4.61 -12.70 2.17
C ASP A 66 4.69 -11.59 1.11
N ALA A 67 4.59 -10.31 1.51
CA ALA A 67 4.82 -9.19 0.59
C ALA A 67 6.30 -8.80 0.58
N ASP A 68 6.91 -8.67 -0.60
CA ASP A 68 8.33 -8.29 -0.76
C ASP A 68 8.60 -6.79 -0.58
N ALA A 69 7.58 -5.95 -0.78
CA ALA A 69 7.66 -4.50 -0.63
C ALA A 69 6.30 -3.90 -0.27
N ALA A 70 6.31 -2.78 0.47
CA ALA A 70 5.10 -2.01 0.76
C ALA A 70 5.15 -0.67 0.02
N VAL A 71 4.25 -0.46 -0.95
CA VAL A 71 4.11 0.82 -1.65
C VAL A 71 3.02 1.65 -0.96
N VAL A 72 3.40 2.70 -0.24
CA VAL A 72 2.51 3.59 0.50
C VAL A 72 2.13 4.77 -0.37
N VAL A 73 0.87 4.79 -0.82
CA VAL A 73 0.31 5.81 -1.71
C VAL A 73 -0.79 6.59 -0.98
N LEU A 74 -0.36 7.35 0.02
CA LEU A 74 -1.22 8.08 0.95
C LEU A 74 -0.63 9.47 1.23
N PRO A 75 -1.44 10.44 1.66
CA PRO A 75 -0.93 11.75 2.07
C PRO A 75 0.06 11.66 3.23
N THR A 76 0.96 12.63 3.33
CA THR A 76 2.05 12.67 4.31
C THR A 76 1.57 12.57 5.76
N PHE A 77 0.45 13.20 6.11
CA PHE A 77 -0.14 13.11 7.46
C PHE A 77 -0.56 11.67 7.87
N SER A 78 -0.58 10.72 6.93
CA SER A 78 -0.85 9.32 7.20
C SER A 78 0.40 8.48 7.46
N HIS A 79 1.61 9.00 7.20
CA HIS A 79 2.85 8.22 7.30
C HIS A 79 3.08 7.63 8.68
N ALA A 80 2.98 8.42 9.76
CA ALA A 80 3.12 7.90 11.12
C ALA A 80 2.11 6.78 11.44
N ALA A 81 0.84 6.96 11.05
CA ALA A 81 -0.19 5.97 11.29
C ALA A 81 0.04 4.67 10.50
N ILE A 82 0.57 4.76 9.27
CA ILE A 82 0.90 3.58 8.45
C ILE A 82 2.17 2.90 8.96
N ALA A 83 3.17 3.66 9.38
CA ALA A 83 4.39 3.14 9.98
C ALA A 83 4.09 2.35 11.25
N ASP A 84 3.23 2.89 12.12
CA ASP A 84 2.77 2.18 13.32
C ASP A 84 1.99 0.92 12.95
N ALA A 85 1.02 1.00 12.04
CA ALA A 85 0.24 -0.17 11.62
C ALA A 85 1.12 -1.29 11.02
N LEU A 86 2.06 -0.96 10.14
CA LEU A 86 3.03 -1.92 9.59
C LEU A 86 3.94 -2.50 10.68
N SER A 87 4.39 -1.65 11.61
CA SER A 87 5.20 -2.08 12.74
C SER A 87 4.44 -3.07 13.62
N GLN A 88 3.20 -2.77 14.03
CA GLN A 88 2.39 -3.65 14.86
C GLN A 88 2.05 -4.96 14.15
N ALA A 89 1.79 -4.89 12.84
CA ALA A 89 1.49 -6.07 12.02
C ALA A 89 2.72 -6.94 11.74
N GLY A 90 3.92 -6.54 12.16
CA GLY A 90 5.11 -7.39 12.01
C GLY A 90 5.89 -7.19 10.71
N TRP A 91 5.71 -6.08 9.97
CA TRP A 91 6.49 -5.79 8.75
C TRP A 91 8.01 -5.93 9.00
N PRO A 92 8.73 -6.75 8.21
CA PRO A 92 10.13 -7.04 8.49
C PRO A 92 11.05 -5.90 8.02
N SER A 93 12.16 -5.70 8.71
CA SER A 93 13.09 -4.59 8.46
C SER A 93 14.01 -4.78 7.25
N ASP A 94 13.99 -5.97 6.63
CA ASP A 94 14.77 -6.29 5.42
C ASP A 94 13.97 -6.09 4.13
N ARG A 95 12.69 -5.70 4.23
CA ARG A 95 11.80 -5.45 3.08
C ARG A 95 11.47 -3.97 2.95
N PRO A 96 11.67 -3.37 1.77
CA PRO A 96 11.55 -1.93 1.61
C PRO A 96 10.10 -1.43 1.76
N VAL A 97 9.98 -0.24 2.33
CA VAL A 97 8.77 0.58 2.26
C VAL A 97 9.02 1.75 1.31
N ILE A 98 8.24 1.85 0.24
CA ILE A 98 8.30 2.95 -0.72
C ILE A 98 7.20 3.96 -0.38
N LEU A 99 7.58 5.20 -0.07
CA LEU A 99 6.65 6.29 0.14
C LEU A 99 6.42 7.06 -1.16
N ASN A 100 5.18 7.06 -1.67
CA ASN A 100 4.81 7.69 -2.93
C ASN A 100 3.54 8.55 -2.76
N PRO A 101 3.67 9.85 -2.43
CA PRO A 101 4.90 10.62 -2.28
C PRO A 101 5.51 10.52 -0.86
N GLY A 102 6.84 10.53 -0.76
CA GLY A 102 7.54 10.56 0.54
C GLY A 102 7.58 11.93 1.21
N HIS A 103 7.66 13.02 0.43
CA HIS A 103 7.85 14.39 0.91
C HIS A 103 9.08 14.58 1.84
N THR A 104 9.34 15.81 2.26
CA THR A 104 10.43 16.15 3.19
C THR A 104 10.19 15.48 4.55
N GLY A 105 11.13 14.65 4.99
CA GLY A 105 11.10 14.03 6.31
C GLY A 105 10.18 12.80 6.45
N GLY A 106 9.45 12.38 5.40
CA GLY A 106 8.55 11.22 5.52
C GLY A 106 9.25 9.93 5.91
N ALA A 107 10.44 9.67 5.36
CA ALA A 107 11.25 8.52 5.75
C ALA A 107 11.75 8.60 7.20
N LEU A 108 12.08 9.81 7.68
CA LEU A 108 12.48 10.04 9.07
C LEU A 108 11.31 9.81 10.04
N GLU A 109 10.10 10.26 9.68
CA GLU A 109 8.89 10.00 10.46
C GLU A 109 8.58 8.50 10.54
N PHE A 110 8.74 7.78 9.42
CA PHE A 110 8.61 6.33 9.36
C PHE A 110 9.61 5.65 10.30
N ALA A 111 10.90 5.97 10.16
CA ALA A 111 11.95 5.39 10.97
C ALA A 111 11.79 5.70 12.47
N ALA A 112 11.43 6.94 12.82
CA ALA A 112 11.16 7.32 14.20
C ALA A 112 9.95 6.57 14.78
N THR A 113 8.93 6.27 13.96
CA THR A 113 7.75 5.52 14.40
C THR A 113 8.08 4.06 14.66
N PHE A 114 8.84 3.39 13.78
CA PHE A 114 9.36 2.04 14.01
C PHE A 114 10.26 1.97 15.24
N ALA A 115 11.13 2.96 15.45
CA ALA A 115 11.97 3.00 16.64
C ALA A 115 11.15 3.10 17.94
N ARG A 116 10.06 3.87 17.94
CA ARG A 116 9.16 4.00 19.11
C ARG A 116 8.43 2.71 19.47
N SER A 117 8.19 1.82 18.50
CA SER A 117 7.62 0.49 18.73
C SER A 117 8.68 -0.58 19.03
N GLY A 118 9.96 -0.19 19.16
CA GLY A 118 11.07 -1.10 19.46
C GLY A 118 11.50 -1.96 18.27
N ARG A 119 11.16 -1.58 17.03
CA ARG A 119 11.51 -2.30 15.80
C ARG A 119 12.50 -1.49 14.96
N ALA A 120 13.36 -2.19 14.22
CA ALA A 120 14.22 -1.55 13.23
C ALA A 120 13.36 -1.05 12.06
N ALA A 121 13.70 0.12 11.54
CA ALA A 121 13.04 0.66 10.35
C ALA A 121 13.39 -0.18 9.10
N PRO A 122 12.42 -0.42 8.21
CA PRO A 122 12.63 -1.05 6.90
C PRO A 122 13.33 -0.14 5.89
#